data_AF-A0A183EPZ8-F1
#
_entry.id   AF-A0A183EPZ8-F1
#
_cell.length_a   1.000
_cell.length_b   1.000
_cell.length_c   1.000
_cell.angle_alpha   90.00
_cell.angle_beta   90.00
_cell.angle_gamma   90.00
#
_symmetry.space_group_name_H-M   'P 1'
#
loop_
_entity.id
_entity.type
_entity.pdbx_description
1 polymer ?
#
loop_
_entity_poly.entity_id
_entity_poly.type
_entity_poly.pdbx_seq_one_letter_code
_entity_poly.pdbx_strand_id
1 'polypeptide(L)'
;MAGLSMRNITCDYYMERPNGFNRPKLHATAGARVPIIRMFGILHTGQKCCVNVHGVFPYIIVRTGTPFTPEFARTLRARFIRIVTENNRRHRFNPDFAIYEIRPLLAK
;
A
#
# COMPACT_ATOMS: atom_id res chain seq x y z
N MET A 1 -27.22 -10.86 8.26
CA MET A 1 -25.82 -10.89 8.75
C MET A 1 -25.64 -9.75 9.72
N ALA A 2 -25.24 -10.02 10.96
CA ALA A 2 -24.84 -8.97 11.89
C ALA A 2 -23.44 -8.46 11.46
N GLY A 3 -23.36 -7.22 11.00
CA GLY A 3 -22.08 -6.58 10.67
C GLY A 3 -21.40 -6.04 11.93
N LEU A 4 -20.07 -6.01 11.94
CA LEU A 4 -19.33 -5.24 12.93
C LEU A 4 -19.45 -3.75 12.60
N SER A 5 -19.97 -2.95 13.53
CA SER A 5 -20.06 -1.49 13.41
C SER A 5 -19.37 -0.83 14.59
N MET A 6 -18.53 0.15 14.30
CA MET A 6 -17.79 0.92 15.31
C MET A 6 -17.73 2.40 14.91
N ARG A 7 -17.75 3.29 15.91
CA ARG A 7 -17.46 4.72 15.70
C ARG A 7 -15.95 4.92 15.73
N ASN A 8 -15.36 5.33 14.60
CA ASN A 8 -13.96 5.69 14.53
C ASN A 8 -13.67 6.94 15.39
N ILE A 9 -12.59 6.88 16.19
CA ILE A 9 -12.13 7.99 17.03
C ILE A 9 -10.77 8.49 16.53
N THR A 10 -9.83 7.57 16.29
CA THR A 10 -8.54 7.91 15.71
C THR A 10 -8.07 6.80 14.78
N CYS A 11 -7.36 7.22 13.74
CA CYS A 11 -6.86 6.36 12.68
C CYS A 11 -5.43 6.76 12.38
N ASP A 12 -4.53 5.80 12.40
CA ASP A 12 -3.14 5.99 11.97
C ASP A 12 -2.69 4.74 11.19
N TYR A 13 -1.42 4.73 10.81
CA TYR A 13 -0.84 3.61 10.07
C TYR A 13 0.50 3.21 10.67
N TYR A 14 0.84 1.94 10.49
CA TYR A 14 2.17 1.42 10.78
C TYR A 14 2.62 0.50 9.64
N MET A 15 3.92 0.25 9.58
CA MET A 15 4.53 -0.64 8.60
C MET A 15 4.79 -1.98 9.28
N GLU A 16 4.43 -3.10 8.65
CA GLU A 16 4.69 -4.44 9.22
C GLU A 16 5.04 -5.43 8.13
N ARG A 17 5.70 -6.53 8.50
CA ARG A 17 5.90 -7.67 7.60
C ARG A 17 4.54 -8.21 7.13
N PRO A 18 4.42 -8.58 5.85
CA PRO A 18 3.22 -9.25 5.35
C PRO A 18 2.86 -10.46 6.22
N ASN A 19 1.58 -10.57 6.59
CA ASN A 19 1.03 -11.69 7.36
C ASN A 19 -0.11 -12.37 6.56
N GLY A 20 -0.81 -13.33 7.17
CA GLY A 20 -1.87 -14.10 6.50
C GLY A 20 -3.03 -13.28 5.89
N PHE A 21 -3.16 -11.99 6.23
CA PHE A 21 -4.16 -11.09 5.67
C PHE A 21 -3.66 -10.33 4.42
N ASN A 22 -2.42 -10.57 3.99
CA ASN A 22 -1.82 -9.94 2.82
C ASN A 22 -1.74 -10.89 1.62
N ARG A 23 -1.62 -10.32 0.41
CA ARG A 23 -1.51 -11.12 -0.83
C ARG A 23 -0.20 -11.94 -0.83
N PRO A 24 -0.21 -13.22 -1.25
CA PRO A 24 0.98 -14.09 -1.27
C PRO A 24 2.21 -13.49 -1.95
N LYS A 25 2.01 -12.74 -3.04
CA LYS A 25 3.09 -12.04 -3.78
C LYS A 25 3.95 -11.13 -2.88
N LEU A 26 3.38 -10.57 -1.81
CA LEU A 26 4.09 -9.70 -0.88
C LEU A 26 5.06 -10.46 0.03
N HIS A 27 4.81 -11.75 0.29
CA HIS A 27 5.66 -12.61 1.12
C HIS A 27 6.93 -13.06 0.40
N ALA A 28 6.89 -13.12 -0.94
CA ALA A 28 8.01 -13.56 -1.76
C ALA A 28 9.19 -12.58 -1.77
N THR A 29 9.01 -11.36 -1.24
CA THR A 29 10.00 -10.29 -1.35
C THR A 29 10.66 -10.06 0.02
N ALA A 30 11.94 -10.40 0.14
CA ALA A 30 12.67 -10.41 1.40
C ALA A 30 12.82 -9.01 2.02
N GLY A 31 12.32 -8.82 3.23
CA GLY A 31 12.34 -7.54 3.93
C GLY A 31 11.15 -6.63 3.65
N ALA A 32 10.09 -7.15 3.03
CA ALA A 32 8.86 -6.39 2.76
C ALA A 32 8.27 -5.81 4.03
N ARG A 33 7.87 -4.54 3.95
CA ARG A 33 6.93 -3.96 4.90
C ARG A 33 5.74 -3.37 4.15
N VAL A 34 4.55 -3.69 4.61
CA VAL A 34 3.28 -3.23 4.05
C VAL A 34 2.62 -2.26 5.02
N PRO A 35 1.92 -1.23 4.51
CA PRO A 35 1.12 -0.36 5.35
C PRO A 35 -0.09 -1.12 5.89
N ILE A 36 -0.31 -1.01 7.19
CA ILE A 36 -1.53 -1.45 7.87
C ILE A 36 -2.14 -0.23 8.53
N ILE A 37 -3.41 0.02 8.25
CA ILE A 37 -4.17 1.08 8.89
C ILE A 37 -4.76 0.49 10.17
N ARG A 38 -4.56 1.15 11.32
CA ARG A 38 -5.22 0.77 12.56
C ARG A 38 -6.23 1.84 12.96
N MET A 39 -7.47 1.41 13.16
CA MET A 39 -8.58 2.26 13.55
C MET A 39 -8.95 1.94 14.99
N PHE A 40 -8.93 2.97 15.83
CA PHE A 40 -9.35 2.87 17.22
C PHE A 40 -10.71 3.52 17.39
N GLY A 41 -11.62 2.83 18.04
CA GLY A 41 -12.91 3.42 18.35
C GLY A 41 -13.77 2.59 19.28
N ILE A 42 -15.08 2.82 19.22
CA ILE A 42 -16.03 2.35 20.24
C ILE A 42 -17.20 1.64 19.55
N LEU A 43 -17.55 0.45 20.04
CA LEU A 43 -18.73 -0.29 19.61
C LEU A 43 -20.01 0.33 20.18
N HIS A 44 -21.17 -0.02 19.62
CA HIS A 44 -22.47 0.41 20.16
C HIS A 44 -22.70 -0.02 21.63
N THR A 45 -22.01 -1.08 22.08
CA THR A 45 -22.01 -1.57 23.47
C THR A 45 -21.10 -0.76 24.41
N GLY A 46 -20.36 0.24 23.91
CA GLY A 46 -19.40 1.03 24.69
C GLY A 46 -18.00 0.41 24.81
N GLN A 47 -17.78 -0.80 24.29
CA GLN A 47 -16.47 -1.45 24.31
C GLN A 47 -15.49 -0.79 23.33
N LYS A 48 -14.23 -0.65 23.76
CA LYS A 48 -13.14 -0.20 22.88
C LYS A 48 -12.81 -1.29 21.86
N CYS A 49 -12.61 -0.88 20.62
CA CYS A 49 -12.27 -1.75 19.50
C CYS A 49 -11.05 -1.20 18.76
N CYS A 50 -10.16 -2.10 18.35
CA CYS A 50 -9.04 -1.81 17.46
C CYS A 50 -9.16 -2.70 16.22
N VAL A 51 -9.19 -2.09 15.04
CA VAL A 51 -9.34 -2.79 13.77
C VAL A 51 -8.08 -2.55 12.92
N ASN A 52 -7.43 -3.64 12.50
CA ASN A 52 -6.34 -3.60 11.54
C ASN A 52 -6.87 -3.85 10.13
N VAL A 53 -6.72 -2.85 9.25
CA VAL A 53 -7.14 -2.92 7.85
C VAL A 53 -5.93 -3.19 6.98
N HIS A 54 -5.95 -4.35 6.32
CA HIS A 54 -4.89 -4.82 5.44
C HIS A 54 -5.24 -4.54 3.96
N GLY A 55 -4.21 -4.42 3.12
CA GLY A 55 -4.40 -4.34 1.67
C GLY A 55 -4.68 -2.94 1.12
N VAL A 56 -4.57 -1.89 1.96
CA VAL A 56 -4.71 -0.50 1.54
C VAL A 56 -3.33 0.07 1.20
N PHE A 57 -3.05 0.22 -0.09
CA PHE A 57 -1.78 0.77 -0.58
C PHE A 57 -1.99 2.20 -1.10
N PRO A 58 -1.07 3.15 -0.78
CA PRO A 58 -1.12 4.48 -1.36
C PRO A 58 -0.84 4.42 -2.87
N TYR A 59 -1.51 5.29 -3.62
CA TYR A 59 -1.33 5.39 -5.07
C TYR A 59 -1.38 6.85 -5.51
N ILE A 60 -0.79 7.11 -6.67
CA ILE A 60 -0.87 8.39 -7.38
C ILE A 60 -1.31 8.11 -8.81
N ILE A 61 -1.99 9.07 -9.42
CA ILE A 61 -2.41 9.01 -10.82
C ILE A 61 -1.53 9.98 -11.61
N VAL A 62 -0.90 9.47 -12.66
CA VAL A 62 -0.05 10.27 -13.55
C VAL A 62 -0.64 10.21 -14.95
N ARG A 63 -0.87 11.38 -15.54
CA ARG A 63 -1.34 11.47 -16.93
C ARG A 63 -0.19 11.16 -17.87
N THR A 64 -0.41 10.25 -18.81
CA THR A 64 0.59 9.88 -19.81
C THR A 64 0.19 10.50 -21.15
N GLY A 65 1.15 11.10 -21.86
CA GLY A 65 0.92 11.62 -23.22
C GLY A 65 0.88 10.52 -24.29
N THR A 66 1.12 9.28 -23.89
CA THR A 66 1.20 8.10 -24.76
C THR A 66 0.32 6.97 -24.22
N PRO A 67 -0.14 6.04 -25.09
CA PRO A 67 -0.84 4.84 -24.67
C PRO A 67 -0.01 3.99 -23.69
N PHE A 68 -0.68 3.33 -22.76
CA PHE A 68 -0.02 2.46 -21.79
C PHE A 68 0.30 1.10 -22.43
N THR A 69 1.57 0.88 -22.78
CA THR A 69 2.09 -0.41 -23.28
C THR A 69 2.94 -1.12 -22.22
N PRO A 70 3.13 -2.45 -22.30
CA PRO A 70 4.03 -3.18 -21.40
C PRO A 70 5.46 -2.63 -21.38
N GLU A 71 5.97 -2.19 -22.53
CA GLU A 71 7.30 -1.59 -22.72
C GLU A 71 7.39 -0.27 -21.95
N PHE A 72 6.35 0.55 -22.08
CA PHE A 72 6.25 1.82 -21.37
C PHE A 72 6.13 1.60 -19.85
N ALA A 73 5.37 0.59 -19.42
CA ALA A 73 5.26 0.22 -18.00
C ALA A 73 6.63 -0.19 -17.41
N ARG A 74 7.44 -0.96 -18.14
CA ARG A 74 8.82 -1.31 -17.73
C ARG A 74 9.70 -0.07 -17.61
N THR A 75 9.62 0.83 -18.59
CA THR A 75 10.38 2.09 -18.60
C THR A 75 10.00 2.99 -17.44
N LEU A 76 8.71 3.16 -17.18
CA LEU A 76 8.19 3.92 -16.04
C LEU A 76 8.67 3.33 -14.71
N ARG A 77 8.58 2.00 -14.55
CA ARG A 77 9.05 1.31 -13.34
C ARG A 77 10.53 1.57 -13.10
N ALA A 78 11.37 1.42 -14.13
CA ALA A 78 12.81 1.68 -14.03
C ALA A 78 13.10 3.14 -13.64
N ARG A 79 12.37 4.10 -14.23
CA ARG A 79 12.53 5.52 -13.91
C ARG A 79 12.12 5.84 -12.46
N PHE A 80 11.01 5.30 -12.00
CA PHE A 80 10.56 5.50 -10.63
C PHE A 80 11.50 4.84 -9.61
N ILE A 81 11.98 3.63 -9.87
CA ILE A 81 13.00 2.99 -9.03
C ILE A 81 14.21 3.90 -8.89
N ARG A 82 14.69 4.48 -10.00
CA ARG A 82 15.83 5.40 -9.97
C ARG A 82 15.57 6.62 -9.10
N ILE A 83 14.44 7.30 -9.30
CA ILE A 83 14.04 8.48 -8.50
C ILE A 83 13.94 8.11 -7.02
N VAL A 84 13.30 6.99 -6.70
CA VAL A 84 13.14 6.54 -5.33
C VAL A 84 14.51 6.26 -4.69
N THR A 85 15.41 5.57 -5.38
CA THR A 85 16.76 5.30 -4.89
C THR A 85 17.57 6.59 -4.68
N GLU A 86 17.50 7.54 -5.62
CA GLU A 86 18.19 8.84 -5.51
C GLU A 86 17.71 9.67 -4.31
N ASN A 87 16.40 9.63 -4.02
CA ASN A 87 15.80 10.43 -2.94
C ASN A 87 15.84 9.72 -1.57
N ASN A 88 16.01 8.40 -1.52
CA ASN A 88 16.11 7.64 -0.28
C ASN A 88 17.58 7.38 0.07
N ARG A 89 18.23 8.36 0.73
CA ARG A 89 19.62 8.24 1.24
C ARG A 89 19.80 7.21 2.37
N ARG A 90 18.77 6.43 2.71
CA ARG A 90 18.85 5.40 3.76
C ARG A 90 19.57 4.17 3.20
N HIS A 91 20.66 3.76 3.84
CA HIS A 91 21.55 2.67 3.44
C HIS A 91 20.88 1.27 3.28
N ARG A 92 19.58 1.10 3.60
CA ARG A 92 18.84 -0.17 3.48
C ARG A 92 17.47 -0.02 2.82
N PHE A 93 17.23 1.04 2.05
CA PHE A 93 15.98 1.14 1.31
C PHE A 93 16.00 0.16 0.13
N ASN A 94 15.19 -0.89 0.17
CA ASN A 94 15.03 -1.79 -0.97
C ASN A 94 13.94 -1.21 -1.91
N PRO A 95 14.31 -0.78 -3.14
CA PRO A 95 13.40 -0.13 -4.07
C PRO A 95 12.33 -1.07 -4.64
N ASP A 96 12.50 -2.40 -4.55
CA ASP A 96 11.50 -3.36 -5.00
C ASP A 96 10.20 -3.25 -4.20
N PHE A 97 10.25 -2.71 -2.97
CA PHE A 97 9.08 -2.45 -2.13
C PHE A 97 8.40 -1.12 -2.38
N ALA A 98 9.06 -0.18 -3.04
CA ALA A 98 8.54 1.17 -3.20
C ALA A 98 7.31 1.19 -4.11
N ILE A 99 7.25 0.27 -5.08
CA ILE A 99 6.24 0.24 -6.12
C ILE A 99 5.57 -1.13 -6.14
N TYR A 100 4.39 -1.20 -5.53
CA TYR A 100 3.57 -2.40 -5.53
C TYR A 100 3.13 -2.79 -6.94
N GLU A 101 2.56 -1.83 -7.68
CA GLU A 101 2.03 -2.07 -9.02
C GLU A 101 1.90 -0.77 -9.82
N ILE A 102 1.99 -0.87 -11.15
CA ILE A 102 1.67 0.21 -12.09
C ILE A 102 0.57 -0.34 -13.00
N ARG A 103 -0.59 0.34 -13.03
CA ARG A 103 -1.74 -0.07 -13.84
C ARG A 103 -2.22 1.09 -14.72
N PRO A 104 -2.73 0.80 -15.93
CA PRO A 104 -3.49 1.78 -16.68
C PRO A 104 -4.79 2.07 -15.94
N LEU A 105 -5.14 3.34 -15.83
CA LEU A 105 -6.46 3.75 -15.36
C LEU A 105 -7.30 4.10 -16.59
N LEU A 106 -8.28 3.27 -16.90
CA LEU A 106 -9.31 3.61 -17.88
C LEU A 106 -10.28 4.57 -17.17
N ALA A 107 -10.25 5.84 -17.54
CA ALA A 107 -11.33 6.75 -17.17
C ALA A 107 -12.61 6.21 -17.83
N LYS A 108 -13.60 5.87 -17.02
CA LYS A 108 -14.94 5.57 -17.52
C LYS A 108 -15.63 6.85 -17.97
#